data_AF-A0A0Q7AVF1-F1
#
_entry.id   AF-A0A0Q7AVF1-F1
#
_cell.length_a   1.000
_cell.length_b   1.000
_cell.length_c   1.000
_cell.angle_alpha   90.00
_cell.angle_beta   90.00
_cell.angle_gamma   90.00
#
_symmetry.space_group_name_H-M   'P 1'
#
loop_
_entity.id
_entity.type
_entity.pdbx_description
1 polymer ?
#
loop_
_entity_poly.entity_id
_entity_poly.type
_entity_poly.pdbx_seq_one_letter_code
_entity_poly.pdbx_strand_id
1 'polypeptide(L)'
;MAALVATVGANAQSFSFSAPVDGDYAAPIFTTATPALAMEVTGSVPNLYLQPLGSFGTYLEVATGGSATIDLGGATSFSFLWGSPDASNMISIDGVDFTGSLLLGATANSSNSNTQWVTVTNETGMNNFTITTGQIAFEMAVAAPVPEPETYALMLAGLGAMAFVARRRKNA
;
A
#
# COMPACT_ATOMS: atom_id res chain seq x y z
N MET A 1 13.23 16.13 -4.18
CA MET A 1 13.56 15.39 -2.94
C MET A 1 14.26 14.12 -3.37
N ALA A 2 15.50 13.86 -2.93
CA ALA A 2 16.32 12.77 -3.45
C ALA A 2 15.83 11.42 -2.93
N ALA A 3 15.65 10.45 -3.83
CA ALA A 3 15.42 9.05 -3.45
C ALA A 3 16.70 8.52 -2.79
N LEU A 4 16.64 8.23 -1.49
CA LEU A 4 17.67 7.42 -0.85
C LEU A 4 17.52 6.00 -1.39
N VAL A 5 18.44 5.60 -2.27
CA VAL A 5 18.54 4.23 -2.77
C VAL A 5 19.49 3.47 -1.87
N ALA A 6 18.94 2.64 -0.97
CA ALA A 6 19.72 1.69 -0.20
C ALA A 6 19.65 0.33 -0.89
N THR A 7 20.79 -0.20 -1.32
CA THR A 7 20.93 -1.61 -1.72
C THR A 7 21.29 -2.41 -0.48
N VAL A 8 20.45 -3.37 -0.11
CA VAL A 8 20.64 -4.17 1.09
C VAL A 8 20.27 -5.62 0.81
N GLY A 9 21.19 -6.54 1.10
CA GLY A 9 20.99 -7.99 1.00
C GLY A 9 21.57 -8.66 -0.25
N ALA A 10 21.64 -9.99 -0.22
CA ALA A 10 22.27 -10.85 -1.22
C ALA A 10 21.51 -10.96 -2.57
N ASN A 11 20.33 -10.33 -2.68
CA ASN A 11 19.40 -10.48 -3.80
C ASN A 11 19.18 -9.19 -4.63
N ALA A 12 20.13 -8.24 -4.64
CA ALA A 12 20.01 -6.97 -5.39
C ALA A 12 18.69 -6.19 -5.15
N GLN A 13 18.14 -6.29 -3.93
CA GLN A 13 16.96 -5.53 -3.55
C GLN A 13 17.36 -4.07 -3.30
N SER A 14 16.62 -3.14 -3.91
CA SER A 14 16.80 -1.71 -3.69
C SER A 14 15.50 -1.05 -3.31
N PHE A 15 15.59 -0.13 -2.35
CA PHE A 15 14.46 0.63 -1.86
C PHE A 15 14.56 2.08 -2.31
N SER A 16 13.43 2.70 -2.61
CA SER A 16 13.31 4.13 -2.79
C SER A 16 12.13 4.66 -1.99
N PHE A 17 12.23 5.92 -1.59
CA PHE A 17 11.30 6.53 -0.65
C PHE A 17 10.92 7.93 -1.12
N SER A 18 9.65 8.27 -0.96
CA SER A 18 9.16 9.62 -1.14
C SER A 18 8.11 9.95 -0.08
N ALA A 19 7.84 11.26 0.07
CA ALA A 19 6.71 11.71 0.85
C ALA A 19 5.41 11.09 0.31
N PRO A 20 4.42 10.85 1.19
CA PRO A 20 3.11 10.41 0.77
C PRO A 20 2.43 11.50 -0.06
N VAL A 21 1.54 11.09 -0.95
CA VAL A 21 0.69 12.00 -1.73
C VAL A 21 -0.72 11.86 -1.19
N ASP A 22 -1.41 12.98 -1.01
CA ASP A 22 -2.81 12.95 -0.60
C ASP A 22 -3.65 12.22 -1.67
N GLY A 23 -4.34 11.16 -1.29
CA GLY A 23 -5.10 10.38 -2.27
C GLY A 23 -5.88 9.19 -1.70
N ASP A 24 -6.58 8.52 -2.62
CA ASP A 24 -7.27 7.29 -2.33
C ASP A 24 -6.30 6.11 -2.37
N TYR A 25 -6.26 5.40 -1.25
CA TYR A 25 -5.51 4.18 -1.06
C TYR A 25 -6.46 3.07 -0.61
N ALA A 26 -6.05 1.82 -0.78
CA ALA A 26 -6.81 0.65 -0.37
C ALA A 26 -5.91 -0.34 0.38
N ALA A 27 -6.52 -1.12 1.27
CA ALA A 27 -5.85 -2.27 1.86
C ALA A 27 -5.45 -3.26 0.75
N PRO A 28 -4.19 -3.74 0.72
CA PRO A 28 -3.80 -4.79 -0.20
C PRO A 28 -4.50 -6.12 0.11
N ILE A 29 -4.56 -7.02 -0.86
CA ILE A 29 -5.04 -8.40 -0.65
C ILE A 29 -3.86 -9.25 -0.18
N PHE A 30 -4.03 -9.92 0.95
CA PHE A 30 -3.01 -10.79 1.55
C PHE A 30 -3.40 -12.27 1.43
N THR A 31 -2.40 -13.14 1.33
CA THR A 31 -2.55 -14.60 1.14
C THR A 31 -2.58 -15.37 2.46
N THR A 32 -2.18 -14.76 3.57
CA THR A 32 -2.29 -15.37 4.91
C THR A 32 -3.72 -15.39 5.42
N ALA A 33 -4.26 -16.59 5.65
CA ALA A 33 -5.54 -16.78 6.31
C ALA A 33 -5.38 -16.86 7.83
N THR A 34 -5.38 -15.73 8.54
CA THR A 34 -5.72 -15.71 9.99
C THR A 34 -6.26 -14.34 10.41
N PRO A 35 -7.57 -14.23 10.71
CA PRO A 35 -8.27 -12.97 10.98
C PRO A 35 -8.10 -12.42 12.40
N ALA A 36 -7.10 -12.88 13.17
CA ALA A 36 -6.97 -12.46 14.57
C ALA A 36 -6.17 -11.16 14.73
N LEU A 37 -5.19 -10.88 13.87
CA LEU A 37 -4.20 -9.81 14.07
C LEU A 37 -3.76 -9.13 12.76
N ALA A 38 -4.52 -9.29 11.67
CA ALA A 38 -4.34 -8.55 10.43
C ALA A 38 -5.71 -8.23 9.84
N MET A 39 -6.03 -6.94 9.70
CA MET A 39 -7.38 -6.48 9.40
C MET A 39 -7.37 -5.29 8.45
N GLU A 40 -8.35 -5.25 7.53
CA GLU A 40 -8.65 -4.03 6.79
C GLU A 40 -9.41 -3.05 7.70
N VAL A 41 -8.90 -1.83 7.81
CA VAL A 41 -9.45 -0.79 8.68
C VAL A 41 -9.48 0.58 7.98
N THR A 42 -10.12 1.55 8.64
CA THR A 42 -10.13 2.95 8.25
C THR A 42 -10.12 3.84 9.50
N GLY A 43 -9.61 5.07 9.37
CA GLY A 43 -9.48 6.00 10.46
C GLY A 43 -8.34 5.63 11.42
N SER A 44 -8.33 6.28 12.58
CA SER A 44 -7.29 6.09 13.60
C SER A 44 -7.92 5.76 14.94
N VAL A 45 -7.40 4.74 15.61
CA VAL A 45 -7.71 4.42 17.01
C VAL A 45 -6.43 4.59 17.82
N PRO A 46 -6.37 5.57 18.74
CA PRO A 46 -5.17 5.82 19.54
C PRO A 46 -4.65 4.57 20.24
N ASN A 47 -3.34 4.34 20.16
CA ASN A 47 -2.63 3.18 20.71
C ASN A 47 -3.02 1.82 20.13
N LEU A 48 -3.74 1.79 18.99
CA LEU A 48 -4.07 0.56 18.29
C LEU A 48 -3.65 0.60 16.82
N TYR A 49 -4.09 1.62 16.08
CA TYR A 49 -3.68 1.83 14.68
C TYR A 49 -3.90 3.27 14.26
N LEU A 50 -3.08 3.78 13.35
CA LEU A 50 -3.21 5.12 12.82
C LEU A 50 -3.34 5.09 11.29
N GLN A 51 -4.35 5.78 10.74
CA GLN A 51 -4.45 5.99 9.30
C GLN A 51 -3.14 6.58 8.78
N PRO A 52 -2.50 5.96 7.77
CA PRO A 52 -1.33 6.54 7.12
C PRO A 52 -1.60 7.98 6.66
N LEU A 53 -0.65 8.88 6.90
CA LEU A 53 -0.79 10.29 6.55
C LEU A 53 -0.95 10.45 5.03
N GLY A 54 -1.92 11.25 4.60
CA GLY A 54 -2.27 11.44 3.19
C GLY A 54 -3.20 10.37 2.61
N SER A 55 -3.56 9.33 3.36
CA SER A 55 -4.52 8.33 2.92
C SER A 55 -5.95 8.62 3.36
N PHE A 56 -6.91 8.55 2.44
CA PHE A 56 -8.33 8.72 2.73
C PHE A 56 -9.16 7.43 2.67
N GLY A 57 -8.60 6.34 2.14
CA GLY A 57 -9.29 5.07 2.00
C GLY A 57 -8.94 4.04 3.08
N THR A 58 -9.09 2.76 2.74
CA THR A 58 -8.77 1.66 3.66
C THR A 58 -7.29 1.34 3.66
N TYR A 59 -6.84 0.71 4.73
CA TYR A 59 -5.48 0.22 4.86
C TYR A 59 -5.47 -1.09 5.63
N LEU A 60 -4.44 -1.89 5.42
CA LEU A 60 -4.18 -3.05 6.26
C LEU A 60 -3.50 -2.58 7.54
N GLU A 61 -4.04 -3.04 8.65
CA GLU A 61 -3.41 -3.06 9.96
C GLU A 61 -2.90 -4.47 10.25
N VAL A 62 -1.70 -4.59 10.83
CA VAL A 62 -1.21 -5.83 11.44
C VAL A 62 -0.80 -5.55 12.87
N ALA A 63 -1.56 -6.10 13.82
CA ALA A 63 -1.30 -5.97 15.24
C ALA A 63 -0.06 -6.77 15.67
N THR A 64 0.51 -6.41 16.81
CA THR A 64 1.64 -7.13 17.42
C THR A 64 1.39 -8.63 17.61
N GLY A 65 2.36 -9.43 17.20
CA GLY A 65 2.25 -10.89 17.15
C GLY A 65 1.51 -11.42 15.92
N GLY A 66 0.95 -10.52 15.09
CA GLY A 66 0.39 -10.82 13.79
C GLY A 66 1.43 -10.80 12.68
N SER A 67 1.04 -11.34 11.54
CA SER A 67 1.79 -11.25 10.29
C SER A 67 0.83 -11.26 9.12
N ALA A 68 1.18 -10.54 8.05
CA ALA A 68 0.45 -10.60 6.79
C ALA A 68 1.44 -10.80 5.63
N THR A 69 1.16 -11.74 4.73
CA THR A 69 2.00 -11.99 3.54
C THR A 69 1.24 -11.73 2.26
N ILE A 70 1.88 -11.08 1.29
CA ILE A 70 1.42 -10.91 -0.08
C ILE A 70 2.27 -11.82 -0.96
N ASP A 71 1.62 -12.59 -1.83
CA ASP A 71 2.27 -13.24 -2.95
C ASP A 71 2.43 -12.22 -4.09
N LEU A 72 3.66 -11.82 -4.35
CA LEU A 72 4.06 -10.91 -5.41
C LEU A 72 4.24 -11.62 -6.76
N GLY A 73 4.18 -12.96 -6.82
CA GLY A 73 4.20 -13.73 -8.06
C GLY A 73 5.44 -13.51 -8.94
N GLY A 74 6.59 -13.18 -8.34
CA GLY A 74 7.83 -12.88 -9.06
C GLY A 74 7.96 -11.43 -9.53
N ALA A 75 7.13 -10.49 -9.02
CA ALA A 75 7.21 -9.09 -9.41
C ALA A 75 8.60 -8.49 -9.14
N THR A 76 9.11 -7.72 -10.10
CA THR A 76 10.41 -7.02 -9.97
C THR A 76 10.28 -5.66 -9.28
N SER A 77 9.06 -5.17 -9.07
CA SER A 77 8.79 -3.96 -8.32
C SER A 77 7.50 -4.08 -7.52
N PHE A 78 7.49 -3.53 -6.31
CA PHE A 78 6.30 -3.41 -5.50
C PHE A 78 6.32 -2.08 -4.74
N SER A 79 5.21 -1.35 -4.80
CA SER A 79 5.08 -0.04 -4.17
C SER A 79 3.89 0.00 -3.23
N PHE A 80 4.08 0.64 -2.08
CA PHE A 80 3.08 0.73 -1.04
C PHE A 80 3.33 1.96 -0.17
N LEU A 81 2.27 2.37 0.54
CA LEU A 81 2.30 3.38 1.59
C LEU A 81 2.56 2.68 2.92
N TRP A 82 3.65 3.05 3.60
CA TRP A 82 3.99 2.56 4.93
C TRP A 82 3.65 3.64 5.96
N GLY A 83 2.68 3.37 6.84
CA GLY A 83 2.17 4.37 7.79
C GLY A 83 3.18 4.82 8.84
N SER A 84 3.95 3.88 9.40
CA SER A 84 4.86 4.16 10.52
C SER A 84 6.18 3.37 10.42
N PRO A 85 7.03 3.62 9.41
CA PRO A 85 8.34 2.97 9.33
C PRO A 85 9.18 3.26 10.58
N ASP A 86 9.51 2.23 11.34
CA ASP A 86 10.33 2.35 12.55
C ASP A 86 11.19 1.11 12.84
N ALA A 87 11.74 0.99 14.04
CA ALA A 87 12.58 -0.14 14.44
C ALA A 87 11.79 -1.42 14.80
N SER A 88 10.49 -1.29 15.08
CA SER A 88 9.61 -2.38 15.50
C SER A 88 8.79 -2.94 14.34
N ASN A 89 8.57 -2.13 13.30
CA ASN A 89 7.88 -2.50 12.08
C ASN A 89 8.88 -3.10 11.07
N MET A 90 8.62 -4.35 10.67
CA MET A 90 9.50 -5.14 9.83
C MET A 90 8.78 -5.55 8.54
N ILE A 91 9.54 -5.50 7.45
CA ILE A 91 9.20 -6.07 6.15
C ILE A 91 10.19 -7.20 5.89
N SER A 92 9.70 -8.39 5.53
CA SER A 92 10.50 -9.49 5.05
C SER A 92 10.21 -9.72 3.57
N ILE A 93 11.27 -9.78 2.76
CA ILE A 93 11.17 -10.05 1.31
C ILE A 93 11.94 -11.31 1.00
N ASP A 94 11.22 -12.38 0.69
CA ASP A 94 11.79 -13.72 0.47
C ASP A 94 12.73 -14.16 1.60
N GLY A 95 12.37 -13.82 2.84
CA GLY A 95 13.12 -14.17 4.06
C GLY A 95 14.26 -13.22 4.43
N VAL A 96 14.41 -12.09 3.73
CA VAL A 96 15.34 -11.02 4.10
C VAL A 96 14.58 -9.91 4.81
N ASP A 97 14.97 -9.63 6.06
CA ASP A 97 14.26 -8.70 6.94
C ASP A 97 14.82 -7.27 6.88
N PHE A 98 13.91 -6.30 6.85
CA PHE A 98 14.20 -4.88 6.86
C PHE A 98 13.29 -4.17 7.85
N THR A 99 13.87 -3.25 8.63
CA THR A 99 13.09 -2.34 9.48
C THR A 99 13.10 -0.93 8.90
N GLY A 100 12.07 -0.14 9.22
CA GLY A 100 12.05 1.27 8.84
C GLY A 100 13.25 2.03 9.38
N SER A 101 13.75 1.69 10.57
CA SER A 101 14.97 2.30 11.12
C SER A 101 16.24 1.95 10.31
N LEU A 102 16.38 0.72 9.84
CA LEU A 102 17.51 0.31 8.99
C LEU A 102 17.50 1.04 7.64
N LEU A 103 16.33 1.19 7.03
CA LEU A 103 16.19 1.73 5.67
C LEU A 103 16.16 3.26 5.63
N LEU A 104 15.54 3.90 6.62
CA LEU A 104 15.25 5.33 6.63
C LEU A 104 15.94 6.10 7.77
N GLY A 105 16.63 5.40 8.68
CA GLY A 105 17.10 6.00 9.93
C GLY A 105 15.94 6.47 10.83
N ALA A 106 14.73 5.97 10.57
CA ALA A 106 13.53 6.41 11.27
C ALA A 106 13.63 6.07 12.78
N THR A 107 13.24 7.04 13.62
CA THR A 107 13.06 6.83 15.05
C THR A 107 11.66 6.31 15.32
N ALA A 108 11.56 5.21 16.08
CA ALA A 108 10.27 4.70 16.52
C ALA A 108 9.56 5.72 17.41
N ASN A 109 8.36 6.13 17.00
CA ASN A 109 7.56 7.10 17.74
C ASN A 109 6.05 6.84 17.68
N SER A 110 5.63 5.68 17.15
CA SER A 110 4.21 5.31 17.06
C SER A 110 3.34 6.41 16.43
N SER A 111 3.91 7.13 15.45
CA SER A 111 3.27 8.24 14.76
C SER A 111 3.22 7.97 13.27
N ASN A 112 2.08 8.31 12.66
CA ASN A 112 1.93 8.33 11.21
C ASN A 112 2.62 9.54 10.54
N SER A 113 3.24 10.44 11.31
CA SER A 113 3.97 11.60 10.76
C SER A 113 5.16 11.20 9.88
N ASN A 114 5.66 9.98 10.05
CA ASN A 114 6.73 9.40 9.24
C ASN A 114 6.20 8.52 8.10
N THR A 115 4.91 8.61 7.75
CA THR A 115 4.35 7.85 6.63
C THR A 115 5.19 8.07 5.38
N GLN A 116 5.54 7.01 4.67
CA GLN A 116 6.37 7.09 3.46
C GLN A 116 5.76 6.25 2.35
N TRP A 117 5.83 6.76 1.12
CA TRP A 117 5.68 5.92 -0.05
C TRP A 117 6.98 5.18 -0.30
N VAL A 118 6.90 3.86 -0.37
CA VAL A 118 8.04 2.97 -0.53
C VAL A 118 7.89 2.22 -1.83
N THR A 119 8.98 2.15 -2.59
CA THR A 119 9.07 1.26 -3.75
C THR A 119 10.28 0.36 -3.57
N VAL A 120 10.05 -0.94 -3.60
CA VAL A 120 11.08 -1.96 -3.61
C VAL A 120 11.24 -2.49 -5.02
N THR A 121 12.48 -2.66 -5.46
CA THR A 121 12.80 -3.33 -6.72
C THR A 121 13.80 -4.45 -6.51
N ASN A 122 13.69 -5.49 -7.32
CA ASN A 122 14.60 -6.62 -7.35
C ASN A 122 14.76 -7.11 -8.80
N GLU A 123 16.00 -7.22 -9.27
CA GLU A 123 16.30 -7.66 -10.64
C GLU A 123 15.86 -9.10 -10.93
N THR A 124 15.83 -9.97 -9.92
CA THR A 124 15.46 -11.38 -10.06
C THR A 124 13.99 -11.68 -9.76
N GLY A 125 13.22 -10.65 -9.39
CA GLY A 125 11.84 -10.78 -8.92
C GLY A 125 11.75 -11.10 -7.41
N MET A 126 10.58 -10.85 -6.85
CA MET A 126 10.21 -11.11 -5.45
C MET A 126 8.96 -11.97 -5.41
N ASN A 127 8.87 -12.93 -4.48
CA ASN A 127 7.69 -13.78 -4.34
C ASN A 127 6.90 -13.46 -3.08
N ASN A 128 7.56 -13.37 -1.93
CA ASN A 128 6.87 -13.20 -0.65
C ASN A 128 7.22 -11.84 -0.07
N PHE A 129 6.20 -11.03 0.20
CA PHE A 129 6.31 -9.79 0.96
C PHE A 129 5.53 -9.95 2.25
N THR A 130 6.22 -10.12 3.37
CA THR A 130 5.64 -10.32 4.69
C THR A 130 5.85 -9.09 5.55
N ILE A 131 4.83 -8.66 6.27
CA ILE A 131 4.93 -7.58 7.25
C ILE A 131 4.63 -8.10 8.65
N THR A 132 5.35 -7.57 9.63
CA THR A 132 5.20 -7.87 11.06
C THR A 132 5.50 -6.63 11.89
N THR A 133 5.00 -6.60 13.13
CA THR A 133 5.33 -5.57 14.11
C THR A 133 5.60 -6.16 15.49
N GLY A 134 6.50 -5.51 16.23
CA GLY A 134 6.79 -5.80 17.62
C GLY A 134 6.13 -4.86 18.64
N GLN A 135 5.30 -3.88 18.23
CA GLN A 135 4.72 -2.88 19.16
C GLN A 135 3.21 -2.61 19.08
N ILE A 136 2.74 -1.75 18.18
CA ILE A 136 1.31 -1.37 18.11
C ILE A 136 0.71 -2.05 16.88
N ALA A 137 0.82 -1.39 15.73
CA ALA A 137 0.34 -1.87 14.45
C ALA A 137 1.36 -1.52 13.36
N PHE A 138 1.46 -2.40 12.38
CA PHE A 138 2.01 -2.06 11.08
C PHE A 138 0.86 -1.58 10.19
N GLU A 139 0.92 -0.36 9.68
CA GLU A 139 -0.08 0.15 8.73
C GLU A 139 0.46 0.19 7.31
N MET A 140 -0.30 -0.40 6.38
CA MET A 140 0.07 -0.52 4.97
C MET A 140 -1.11 -0.26 4.05
N ALA A 141 -0.91 0.55 3.01
CA ALA A 141 -1.89 0.69 1.94
C ALA A 141 -1.22 0.64 0.56
N VAL A 142 -1.99 0.35 -0.48
CA VAL A 142 -1.56 0.47 -1.89
C VAL A 142 -2.42 1.51 -2.58
N ALA A 143 -1.94 2.07 -3.70
CA ALA A 143 -2.75 3.00 -4.48
C ALA A 143 -4.09 2.33 -4.86
N ALA A 144 -5.20 3.01 -4.59
CA ALA A 144 -6.51 2.45 -4.90
C ALA A 144 -6.64 2.29 -6.42
N PRO A 145 -7.26 1.19 -6.91
CA PRO A 145 -7.60 1.08 -8.33
C PRO A 145 -8.48 2.26 -8.74
N VAL A 146 -7.98 3.09 -9.66
CA VAL A 146 -8.77 4.18 -10.23
C VAL A 146 -9.75 3.57 -11.23
N PRO A 147 -11.07 3.79 -11.12
CA PRO A 147 -12.03 3.32 -12.12
C PRO A 147 -11.59 3.76 -13.51
N GLU A 148 -11.35 2.80 -14.40
CA GLU A 148 -10.66 3.09 -15.64
C GLU A 148 -11.41 4.13 -16.49
N PRO A 149 -10.69 4.98 -17.24
CA PRO A 149 -11.28 6.00 -18.12
C PRO A 149 -12.33 5.43 -19.08
N GLU A 150 -12.18 4.16 -19.45
CA GLU A 150 -13.09 3.43 -20.33
C GLU A 150 -14.49 3.29 -19.74
N THR A 151 -14.63 3.12 -18.42
CA THR A 151 -15.95 3.05 -17.78
C THR A 151 -16.70 4.37 -17.93
N TYR A 152 -16.00 5.49 -17.81
CA TYR A 152 -16.59 6.81 -18.07
C TYR A 152 -16.89 7.01 -19.55
N ALA A 153 -16.02 6.56 -20.46
CA ALA A 153 -16.27 6.62 -21.88
C ALA A 153 -17.50 5.78 -22.30
N LEU A 154 -17.69 4.60 -21.72
CA LEU A 154 -18.86 3.75 -21.95
C LEU A 154 -20.14 4.34 -21.36
N MET A 155 -20.06 4.93 -20.17
CA MET A 155 -21.17 5.69 -19.59
C MET A 155 -21.58 6.86 -20.50
N LEU A 156 -20.61 7.64 -20.98
CA LEU A 156 -20.84 8.75 -21.90
C LEU A 156 -21.36 8.27 -23.26
N ALA A 157 -20.84 7.16 -23.78
CA ALA A 157 -21.34 6.55 -25.02
C ALA A 157 -22.79 6.07 -24.87
N GLY A 158 -23.13 5.45 -23.74
CA GLY A 158 -24.49 5.06 -23.39
C GLY A 158 -25.44 6.26 -23.32
N LEU A 159 -25.02 7.34 -22.67
CA LEU A 159 -25.78 8.60 -22.63
C LEU A 159 -25.94 9.23 -24.02
N GLY A 160 -24.89 9.21 -24.84
CA GLY A 160 -24.92 9.69 -26.22
C GLY A 160 -25.90 8.90 -27.10
N ALA A 161 -25.92 7.57 -26.96
CA ALA A 161 -26.87 6.71 -27.66
C ALA A 161 -28.33 7.01 -27.25
N MET A 162 -28.58 7.20 -25.95
CA MET A 162 -29.91 7.56 -25.45
C MET A 162 -30.37 8.94 -25.95
N ALA A 163 -29.47 9.93 -25.97
CA ALA A 163 -29.75 11.24 -26.56
C ALA A 163 -30.11 11.14 -28.05
N PHE A 164 -29.42 10.28 -28.81
CA PHE A 164 -29.71 10.04 -30.22
C PHE A 164 -31.09 9.40 -30.44
N VAL A 165 -31.45 8.39 -29.63
CA VAL A 165 -32.79 7.77 -29.67
C VAL A 165 -33.88 8.80 -29.35
N ALA A 166 -33.68 9.63 -28.32
CA ALA A 166 -34.62 10.69 -27.97
C ALA A 166 -34.80 11.72 -29.10
N ARG A 167 -33.73 12.07 -29.83
CA ARG A 167 -33.80 12.96 -31.00
C ARG A 167 -34.62 12.35 -32.13
N ARG A 168 -34.47 11.05 -32.43
CA ARG A 168 -35.25 10.38 -33.48
C ARG A 168 -36.74 10.38 -33.18
N ARG A 169 -37.12 10.20 -31.90
CA ARG A 169 -38.53 10.21 -31.46
C ARG A 169 -39.22 11.57 -31.56
N LYS A 170 -38.46 12.67 -31.53
CA LYS A 170 -39.03 14.03 -31.71
C LYS A 170 -39.25 14.40 -33.18
N ASN A 171 -38.61 13.70 -34.10
CA ASN A 171 -38.65 13.97 -35.54
C ASN A 171 -39.59 13.02 -36.29
N ALA A 172 -40.32 12.15 -35.57
CA ALA A 172 -41.39 11.28 -36.06
C ALA A 172 -42.70 11.74 -35.41
#